data_AF-A0A956GC59-F1
#
_entry.id   AF-A0A956GC59-F1
#
_cell.length_a   1.000
_cell.length_b   1.000
_cell.length_c   1.000
_cell.angle_alpha   90.00
_cell.angle_beta   90.00
_cell.angle_gamma   90.00
#
_symmetry.space_group_name_H-M   'P 1'
#
loop_
_entity.id
_entity.type
_entity.pdbx_description
1 polymer ?
#
loop_
_entity_poly.entity_id
_entity_poly.type
_entity_poly.pdbx_seq_one_letter_code
_entity_poly.pdbx_strand_id
1 'polypeptide(L)'
;MTYQLYYWPHLMGRGELVRLALEAARAPYVDVARLPAEEGGGVEAVLALYRAHGTGFAPPYLRDGEQLIAQTANILLYLGRRLGLAPADDAGWLRANEIQLTIADVIGEVHDTHHPIATSLTYEDQRAAARERARYFREDRLPKFLGHFEGLLERDGGRQWLVGDAMSYADLSLFQLLCGLEHAFPKAYARTRGSAPRTVGLAERVAAVESVAEYLASPRRIGFNAHGIFRRYEALDDDA
;
A
#
# COMPACT_ATOMS: atom_id res chain seq x y z
N MET A 1 -23.73 7.27 -5.60
CA MET A 1 -23.00 6.82 -6.81
C MET A 1 -21.88 5.90 -6.33
N THR A 2 -21.56 4.86 -7.09
CA THR A 2 -20.57 3.83 -6.72
C THR A 2 -19.19 4.23 -7.24
N TYR A 3 -18.16 4.16 -6.40
CA TYR A 3 -16.79 4.43 -6.83
C TYR A 3 -16.34 3.41 -7.87
N GLN A 4 -15.47 3.78 -8.81
CA GLN A 4 -14.84 2.83 -9.73
C GLN A 4 -13.33 2.91 -9.56
N LEU A 5 -12.72 1.79 -9.17
CA LEU A 5 -11.28 1.64 -9.05
C LEU A 5 -10.73 0.96 -10.31
N TYR A 6 -9.74 1.59 -10.94
CA TYR A 6 -9.01 1.04 -12.08
C TYR A 6 -7.57 0.76 -11.65
N TYR A 7 -7.25 -0.52 -11.47
CA TYR A 7 -5.89 -0.99 -11.15
C TYR A 7 -5.65 -2.38 -11.73
N TRP A 8 -4.41 -2.82 -11.82
CA TRP A 8 -4.08 -4.14 -12.39
C TRP A 8 -4.80 -5.30 -11.65
N PRO A 9 -5.47 -6.22 -12.37
CA PRO A 9 -6.43 -7.15 -11.77
C PRO A 9 -5.82 -8.30 -10.99
N HIS A 10 -4.55 -8.62 -11.26
CA HIS A 10 -3.85 -9.75 -10.65
C HIS A 10 -2.85 -9.32 -9.58
N LEU A 11 -2.81 -8.03 -9.24
CA LEU A 11 -1.85 -7.46 -8.31
C LEU A 11 -2.58 -6.79 -7.14
N MET A 12 -2.09 -7.03 -5.93
CA MET A 12 -2.32 -6.09 -4.82
C MET A 12 -1.75 -4.71 -5.23
N GLY A 13 -0.42 -4.64 -5.31
CA GLY A 13 0.35 -3.45 -5.72
C GLY A 13 -0.12 -2.15 -5.05
N ARG A 14 -0.06 -1.04 -5.79
CA ARG A 14 -0.44 0.29 -5.28
C ARG A 14 -1.96 0.46 -5.12
N GLY A 15 -2.77 -0.35 -5.81
CA GLY A 15 -4.23 -0.34 -5.71
C GLY A 15 -4.75 -0.93 -4.40
N GLU A 16 -4.00 -1.82 -3.76
CA GLU A 16 -4.42 -2.48 -2.52
C GLU A 16 -4.67 -1.51 -1.37
N LEU A 17 -3.90 -0.42 -1.31
CA LEU A 17 -4.08 0.62 -0.30
C LEU A 17 -5.44 1.31 -0.47
N VAL A 18 -5.87 1.53 -1.71
CA VAL A 18 -7.18 2.10 -2.04
C VAL A 18 -8.31 1.11 -1.74
N ARG A 19 -8.12 -0.18 -2.09
CA ARG A 19 -9.08 -1.24 -1.77
C ARG A 19 -9.33 -1.32 -0.27
N LEU A 20 -8.26 -1.33 0.54
CA LEU A 20 -8.38 -1.36 2.00
C LEU A 20 -9.17 -0.17 2.55
N ALA A 21 -8.97 1.04 2.04
CA ALA A 21 -9.76 2.20 2.45
C ALA A 21 -11.25 2.05 2.09
N LEU A 22 -11.57 1.59 0.89
CA LEU A 22 -12.95 1.37 0.44
C LEU A 22 -13.63 0.26 1.26
N GLU A 23 -12.94 -0.86 1.48
CA GLU A 23 -13.45 -2.03 2.22
C GLU A 23 -13.60 -1.71 3.71
N ALA A 24 -12.62 -1.05 4.34
CA ALA A 24 -12.69 -0.65 5.75
C ALA A 24 -13.89 0.25 6.03
N ALA A 25 -14.19 1.19 5.12
CA ALA A 25 -15.35 2.08 5.21
C ALA A 25 -16.66 1.44 4.72
N ARG A 26 -16.65 0.17 4.28
CA ARG A 26 -17.79 -0.50 3.62
C ARG A 26 -18.37 0.36 2.47
N ALA A 27 -17.51 1.09 1.77
CA ALA A 27 -17.90 2.00 0.69
C ALA A 27 -18.19 1.18 -0.59
N PRO A 28 -19.36 1.36 -1.24
CA PRO A 28 -19.65 0.69 -2.49
C PRO A 28 -18.66 1.09 -3.60
N TYR A 29 -17.98 0.12 -4.20
CA TYR A 29 -17.11 0.33 -5.33
C TYR A 29 -17.11 -0.85 -6.32
N VAL A 30 -16.70 -0.57 -7.55
CA VAL A 30 -16.40 -1.56 -8.60
C VAL A 30 -14.89 -1.58 -8.82
N ASP A 31 -14.24 -2.74 -8.62
CA ASP A 31 -12.87 -2.96 -9.06
C ASP A 31 -12.89 -3.34 -10.55
N VAL A 32 -12.87 -2.32 -11.41
CA VAL A 32 -13.26 -2.44 -12.82
C VAL A 32 -12.42 -3.48 -13.56
N ALA A 33 -11.11 -3.46 -13.35
CA ALA A 33 -10.23 -4.39 -14.04
C ALA A 33 -10.46 -5.85 -13.62
N ARG A 34 -11.10 -6.09 -12.47
CA ARG A 34 -11.41 -7.44 -11.98
C ARG A 34 -12.75 -7.98 -12.48
N LEU A 35 -13.53 -7.17 -13.19
CA LEU A 35 -14.68 -7.66 -13.93
C LEU A 35 -14.23 -8.53 -15.12
N PRO A 36 -15.08 -9.44 -15.61
CA PRO A 36 -14.85 -10.14 -16.87
C PRO A 36 -14.58 -9.16 -18.02
N ALA A 37 -13.77 -9.57 -19.00
CA ALA A 37 -13.40 -8.70 -20.12
C ALA A 37 -14.63 -8.32 -20.97
N GLU A 38 -15.57 -9.24 -21.12
CA GLU A 38 -16.87 -9.06 -21.78
C GLU A 38 -17.76 -8.00 -21.09
N GLU A 39 -17.54 -7.73 -19.81
CA GLU A 39 -18.22 -6.68 -19.03
C GLU A 39 -17.44 -5.35 -19.03
N GLY A 40 -16.39 -5.24 -19.85
CA GLY A 40 -15.52 -4.06 -19.90
C GLY A 40 -14.46 -4.04 -18.80
N GLY A 41 -14.12 -5.19 -18.22
CA GLY A 41 -13.04 -5.34 -17.24
C GLY A 41 -11.69 -5.73 -17.86
N GLY A 42 -10.84 -6.36 -17.04
CA GLY A 42 -9.50 -6.78 -17.42
C GLY A 42 -8.47 -5.66 -17.55
N VAL A 43 -7.27 -6.05 -18.03
CA VAL A 43 -6.14 -5.15 -18.29
C VAL A 43 -6.53 -4.04 -19.28
N GLU A 44 -7.35 -4.38 -20.27
CA GLU A 44 -7.77 -3.43 -21.32
C GLU A 44 -8.61 -2.28 -20.77
N ALA A 45 -9.42 -2.49 -19.74
CA ALA A 45 -10.17 -1.41 -19.08
C ALA A 45 -9.24 -0.33 -18.51
N VAL A 46 -8.12 -0.74 -17.91
CA VAL A 46 -7.10 0.15 -17.36
C VAL A 46 -6.37 0.89 -18.47
N LEU A 47 -5.98 0.17 -19.54
CA LEU A 47 -5.29 0.77 -20.69
C LEU A 47 -6.18 1.74 -21.47
N ALA A 48 -7.47 1.43 -21.64
CA ALA A 48 -8.44 2.29 -22.29
C ALA A 48 -8.62 3.60 -21.52
N LEU A 49 -8.74 3.53 -20.18
CA LEU A 49 -8.80 4.72 -19.34
C LEU A 49 -7.53 5.57 -19.46
N TYR A 50 -6.35 4.94 -19.43
CA TYR A 50 -5.07 5.62 -19.59
C TYR A 50 -4.97 6.37 -20.93
N ARG A 51 -5.36 5.73 -22.04
CA ARG A 51 -5.35 6.35 -23.38
C ARG A 51 -6.36 7.49 -23.50
N ALA A 52 -7.52 7.38 -22.87
CA ALA A 52 -8.58 8.39 -22.96
C ALA A 52 -8.32 9.64 -22.09
N HIS A 53 -7.69 9.46 -20.93
CA HIS A 53 -7.58 10.50 -19.90
C HIS A 53 -6.14 10.70 -19.44
N GLY A 54 -5.18 10.80 -20.38
CA GLY A 54 -3.72 10.79 -20.17
C GLY A 54 -3.10 11.83 -19.21
N THR A 55 -3.87 12.45 -18.32
CA THR A 55 -3.42 13.36 -17.27
C THR A 55 -2.81 12.63 -16.06
N GLY A 56 -3.18 11.38 -15.79
CA GLY A 56 -2.55 10.60 -14.71
C GLY A 56 -1.51 9.61 -15.23
N PHE A 57 -0.31 9.64 -14.65
CA PHE A 57 0.87 8.92 -15.16
C PHE A 57 0.73 7.40 -15.17
N ALA A 58 0.17 6.81 -14.11
CA ALA A 58 -0.01 5.37 -13.99
C ALA A 58 -1.16 5.03 -13.01
N PRO A 59 -1.77 3.82 -13.12
CA PRO A 59 -2.73 3.30 -12.14
C PRO A 59 -2.14 3.24 -10.71
N PRO A 60 -2.97 3.35 -9.66
CA PRO A 60 -4.43 3.32 -9.69
C PRO A 60 -5.09 4.65 -10.09
N TYR A 61 -6.31 4.53 -10.59
CA TYR A 61 -7.25 5.64 -10.78
C TYR A 61 -8.56 5.36 -10.03
N LEU A 62 -9.14 6.38 -9.42
CA LEU A 62 -10.47 6.34 -8.82
C LEU A 62 -11.40 7.29 -9.59
N ARG A 63 -12.54 6.79 -10.08
CA ARG A 63 -13.61 7.61 -10.62
C ARG A 63 -14.74 7.75 -9.59
N ASP A 64 -15.17 8.99 -9.37
CA ASP A 64 -16.33 9.38 -8.57
C ASP A 64 -17.15 10.42 -9.34
N GLY A 65 -18.25 9.98 -9.96
CA GLY A 65 -18.99 10.80 -10.91
C GLY A 65 -18.10 11.25 -12.09
N GLU A 66 -18.00 12.56 -12.28
CA GLU A 66 -17.15 13.17 -13.32
C GLU A 66 -15.68 13.31 -12.90
N GLN A 67 -15.37 13.15 -11.61
CA GLN A 67 -13.99 13.27 -11.13
C GLN A 67 -13.22 11.99 -11.40
N LEU A 68 -12.03 12.14 -11.97
CA LEU A 68 -11.04 11.08 -12.11
C LEU A 68 -9.77 11.48 -11.36
N ILE A 69 -9.40 10.67 -10.37
CA ILE A 69 -8.33 10.96 -9.42
C ILE A 69 -7.25 9.89 -9.59
N ALA A 70 -6.02 10.31 -9.82
CA ALA A 70 -4.84 9.43 -9.92
C ALA A 70 -3.91 9.63 -8.73
N GLN A 71 -2.88 8.78 -8.63
CA GLN A 71 -1.90 8.67 -7.52
C GLN A 71 -2.52 8.15 -6.22
N THR A 72 -1.99 7.03 -5.70
CA THR A 72 -2.52 6.36 -4.51
C THR A 72 -2.66 7.31 -3.31
N ALA A 73 -1.65 8.11 -2.99
CA ALA A 73 -1.72 9.05 -1.87
C ALA A 73 -2.82 10.11 -2.06
N ASN A 74 -2.99 10.62 -3.27
CA ASN A 74 -4.01 11.62 -3.59
C ASN A 74 -5.43 11.03 -3.59
N ILE A 75 -5.59 9.79 -4.07
CA ILE A 75 -6.85 9.04 -3.95
C ILE A 75 -7.21 8.81 -2.48
N LEU A 76 -6.25 8.41 -1.66
CA LEU A 76 -6.47 8.18 -0.22
C LEU A 76 -6.74 9.48 0.54
N LEU A 77 -6.10 10.58 0.16
CA LEU A 77 -6.38 11.91 0.69
C LEU A 77 -7.85 12.31 0.46
N TYR A 78 -8.34 12.07 -0.76
CA TYR A 78 -9.72 12.32 -1.16
C TYR A 78 -10.72 11.42 -0.41
N LEU A 79 -10.47 10.10 -0.43
CA LEU A 79 -11.32 9.12 0.24
C LEU A 79 -11.33 9.30 1.75
N GLY A 80 -10.18 9.62 2.35
CA GLY A 80 -10.01 9.83 3.78
C GLY A 80 -11.04 10.81 4.36
N ARG A 81 -11.16 11.98 3.73
CA ARG A 81 -12.12 13.00 4.17
C ARG A 81 -13.57 12.62 3.89
N ARG A 82 -13.85 11.93 2.77
CA ARG A 82 -15.22 11.54 2.40
C ARG A 82 -15.76 10.35 3.19
N LEU A 83 -14.89 9.44 3.60
CA LEU A 83 -15.24 8.18 4.25
C LEU A 83 -14.97 8.19 5.76
N GLY A 84 -14.56 9.33 6.33
CA GLY A 84 -14.22 9.44 7.75
C GLY A 84 -12.98 8.65 8.15
N LEU A 85 -12.06 8.39 7.21
CA LEU A 85 -10.78 7.71 7.42
C LEU A 85 -9.61 8.70 7.57
N ALA A 86 -9.89 9.92 8.01
CA ALA A 86 -8.91 10.93 8.38
C ALA A 86 -9.53 11.91 9.38
N PRO A 87 -8.73 12.57 10.23
CA PRO A 87 -9.22 13.67 11.06
C PRO A 87 -9.90 14.76 10.23
N ALA A 88 -10.93 15.40 10.80
CA ALA A 88 -11.69 16.44 10.14
C ALA A 88 -10.98 17.81 10.12
N ASP A 89 -10.07 18.04 11.06
CA ASP A 89 -9.28 19.27 11.14
C ASP A 89 -8.12 19.24 10.13
N ASP A 90 -7.75 20.42 9.63
CA ASP A 90 -6.74 20.55 8.57
C ASP A 90 -5.37 20.01 9.01
N ALA A 91 -4.99 20.15 10.28
CA ALA A 91 -3.70 19.69 10.78
C ALA A 91 -3.62 18.16 10.76
N GLY A 92 -4.64 17.47 11.28
CA GLY A 92 -4.74 16.02 11.25
C GLY A 92 -4.89 15.46 9.83
N TRP A 93 -5.66 16.13 8.96
CA TRP A 93 -5.82 15.75 7.56
C TRP A 93 -4.50 15.81 6.79
N LEU A 94 -3.75 16.92 6.93
CA LEU A 94 -2.42 17.06 6.31
C LEU A 94 -1.40 16.07 6.90
N ARG A 95 -1.47 15.82 8.21
CA ARG A 95 -0.58 14.87 8.88
C ARG A 95 -0.80 13.44 8.39
N ALA A 96 -2.04 13.01 8.17
CA ALA A 96 -2.33 11.71 7.58
C ALA A 96 -1.73 11.58 6.18
N ASN A 97 -1.80 12.66 5.38
CA ASN A 97 -1.23 12.67 4.03
C ASN A 97 0.30 12.57 4.04
N GLU A 98 0.96 13.30 4.94
CA GLU A 98 2.42 13.26 5.08
C GLU A 98 2.92 11.85 5.42
N ILE A 99 2.22 11.14 6.31
CA ILE A 99 2.54 9.76 6.66
C ILE A 99 2.28 8.85 5.45
N GLN A 100 1.21 9.06 4.71
CA GLN A 100 0.89 8.30 3.51
C GLN A 100 1.92 8.49 2.39
N LEU A 101 2.46 9.70 2.23
CA LEU A 101 3.55 9.98 1.30
C LEU A 101 4.83 9.27 1.74
N THR A 102 5.14 9.27 3.04
CA THR A 102 6.26 8.49 3.59
C THR A 102 6.09 6.98 3.32
N ILE A 103 4.87 6.44 3.46
CA ILE A 103 4.57 5.04 3.11
C ILE A 103 4.77 4.79 1.62
N ALA A 104 4.38 5.74 0.75
CA ALA A 104 4.59 5.64 -0.69
C ALA A 104 6.09 5.60 -1.04
N ASP A 105 6.92 6.37 -0.34
CA ASP A 105 8.39 6.31 -0.49
C ASP A 105 8.93 4.93 -0.11
N VAL A 106 8.50 4.35 1.02
CA VAL A 106 8.93 2.99 1.43
C VAL A 106 8.53 1.96 0.38
N ILE A 107 7.30 2.03 -0.13
CA ILE A 107 6.79 1.15 -1.18
C ILE A 107 7.62 1.27 -2.47
N GLY A 108 8.06 2.48 -2.82
CA GLY A 108 8.99 2.73 -3.90
C GLY A 108 10.34 2.06 -3.67
N GLU A 109 10.92 2.26 -2.49
CA GLU A 109 12.22 1.65 -2.14
C GLU A 109 12.16 0.11 -2.13
N VAL A 110 11.06 -0.49 -1.67
CA VAL A 110 10.83 -1.94 -1.76
C VAL A 110 10.80 -2.40 -3.21
N HIS A 111 10.06 -1.71 -4.08
CA HIS A 111 10.04 -2.03 -5.51
C HIS A 111 11.44 -1.98 -6.13
N ASP A 112 12.22 -0.95 -5.78
CA ASP A 112 13.57 -0.76 -6.31
C ASP A 112 14.56 -1.84 -5.85
N THR A 113 14.27 -2.61 -4.80
CA THR A 113 15.14 -3.74 -4.39
C THR A 113 15.29 -4.80 -5.49
N HIS A 114 14.29 -4.98 -6.35
CA HIS A 114 14.34 -5.94 -7.48
C HIS A 114 14.34 -5.27 -8.86
N HIS A 115 14.15 -3.95 -8.93
CA HIS A 115 14.31 -3.13 -10.13
C HIS A 115 15.18 -1.86 -9.89
N PRO A 116 16.43 -1.97 -9.40
CA PRO A 116 17.24 -0.82 -9.00
C PRO A 116 17.79 0.04 -10.15
N ILE A 117 17.88 -0.50 -11.38
CA ILE A 117 18.43 0.21 -12.54
C ILE A 117 17.30 0.79 -13.38
N ALA A 118 16.36 -0.07 -13.78
CA ALA A 118 15.22 0.33 -14.59
C ALA A 118 14.05 -0.63 -14.40
N THR A 119 12.85 -0.06 -14.40
CA THR A 119 11.59 -0.80 -14.32
C THR A 119 11.26 -1.57 -15.60
N SER A 120 11.89 -1.21 -16.73
CA SER A 120 11.76 -1.90 -18.01
C SER A 120 12.65 -3.13 -18.14
N LEU A 121 13.63 -3.31 -17.25
CA LEU A 121 14.50 -4.49 -17.21
C LEU A 121 13.92 -5.55 -16.28
N THR A 122 14.15 -6.83 -16.60
CA THR A 122 13.77 -7.93 -15.71
C THR A 122 14.62 -7.93 -14.43
N TYR A 123 14.22 -8.69 -13.41
CA TYR A 123 15.08 -8.90 -12.23
C TYR A 123 16.39 -9.60 -12.63
N GLU A 124 16.31 -10.58 -13.54
CA GLU A 124 17.41 -11.37 -14.08
C GLU A 124 18.54 -10.48 -14.62
N ASP A 125 18.20 -9.43 -15.35
CA ASP A 125 19.15 -8.52 -16.00
C ASP A 125 19.87 -7.58 -15.02
N GLN A 126 19.41 -7.49 -13.77
CA GLN A 126 19.93 -6.55 -12.76
C GLN A 126 20.18 -7.19 -11.38
N ARG A 127 20.35 -8.53 -11.31
CA ARG A 127 20.51 -9.29 -10.05
C ARG A 127 21.62 -8.77 -9.14
N ALA A 128 22.77 -8.36 -9.69
CA ALA A 128 23.89 -7.89 -8.88
C ALA A 128 23.55 -6.57 -8.16
N ALA A 129 23.03 -5.58 -8.91
CA ALA A 129 22.55 -4.33 -8.35
C ALA A 129 21.37 -4.54 -7.38
N ALA A 130 20.49 -5.50 -7.68
CA ALA A 130 19.35 -5.83 -6.83
C ALA A 130 19.80 -6.35 -5.46
N ARG A 131 20.79 -7.26 -5.42
CA ARG A 131 21.37 -7.74 -4.16
C ARG A 131 21.96 -6.61 -3.32
N GLU A 132 22.69 -5.69 -3.96
CA GLU A 132 23.29 -4.53 -3.28
C GLU A 132 22.22 -3.58 -2.74
N ARG A 133 21.23 -3.21 -3.56
CA ARG A 133 20.10 -2.35 -3.17
C ARG A 133 19.29 -2.99 -2.03
N ALA A 134 19.01 -4.28 -2.11
CA ALA A 134 18.26 -5.01 -1.09
C ALA A 134 19.02 -5.08 0.23
N ARG A 135 20.35 -5.27 0.22
CA ARG A 135 21.16 -5.22 1.44
C ARG A 135 21.02 -3.88 2.16
N TYR A 136 21.22 -2.76 1.46
CA TYR A 136 21.05 -1.43 2.05
C TYR A 136 19.61 -1.15 2.47
N PHE A 137 18.61 -1.67 1.74
CA PHE A 137 17.23 -1.59 2.18
C PHE A 137 17.02 -2.29 3.53
N ARG A 138 17.50 -3.52 3.70
CA ARG A 138 17.30 -4.31 4.94
C ARG A 138 18.14 -3.82 6.12
N GLU A 139 19.36 -3.36 5.88
CA GLU A 139 20.30 -2.92 6.91
C GLU A 139 20.06 -1.47 7.37
N ASP A 140 19.73 -0.56 6.44
CA ASP A 140 19.65 0.87 6.74
C ASP A 140 18.20 1.39 6.71
N ARG A 141 17.44 1.03 5.67
CA ARG A 141 16.14 1.68 5.38
C ARG A 141 15.02 1.08 6.21
N LEU A 142 14.92 -0.24 6.27
CA LEU A 142 13.88 -0.96 7.00
C LEU A 142 13.87 -0.60 8.50
N PRO A 143 15.01 -0.63 9.24
CA PRO A 143 15.03 -0.19 10.64
C PRO A 143 14.64 1.28 10.81
N LYS A 144 15.10 2.16 9.90
CA LYS A 144 14.78 3.58 9.93
C LYS A 144 13.28 3.85 9.75
N PHE A 145 12.64 3.17 8.81
CA PHE A 145 11.20 3.33 8.58
C PHE A 145 10.38 2.75 9.73
N LEU A 146 10.69 1.55 10.21
CA LEU A 146 9.98 0.98 11.36
C LEU A 146 10.16 1.85 12.62
N GLY A 147 11.38 2.33 12.88
CA GLY A 147 11.65 3.25 13.98
C GLY A 147 10.93 4.59 13.84
N HIS A 148 10.76 5.10 12.60
CA HIS A 148 9.98 6.30 12.35
C HIS A 148 8.51 6.09 12.78
N PHE A 149 7.85 5.05 12.27
CA PHE A 149 6.44 4.77 12.60
C PHE A 149 6.25 4.43 14.08
N GLU A 150 7.20 3.71 14.68
CA GLU A 150 7.21 3.43 16.11
C GLU A 150 7.24 4.73 16.92
N GLY A 151 8.17 5.64 16.57
CA GLY A 151 8.27 6.94 17.20
C GLY A 151 7.04 7.82 17.00
N LEU A 152 6.24 7.62 15.95
CA LEU A 152 4.94 8.32 15.80
C LEU A 152 3.91 7.81 16.80
N LEU A 153 3.94 6.51 17.09
CA LEU A 153 3.02 5.86 18.03
C LEU A 153 3.45 6.01 19.48
N GLU A 154 4.73 6.25 19.76
CA GLU A 154 5.23 6.51 21.12
C GLU A 154 4.89 7.91 21.64
N ARG A 155 4.65 8.87 20.76
CA ARG A 155 4.29 10.24 21.13
C ARG A 155 3.06 10.29 22.03
N ASP A 156 2.98 11.34 22.83
CA ASP A 156 1.83 11.65 23.68
C ASP A 156 1.44 10.51 24.65
N GLY A 157 2.43 9.73 25.09
CA GLY A 157 2.24 8.64 26.05
C GLY A 157 1.81 7.30 25.44
N GLY A 158 1.74 7.20 24.11
CA GLY A 158 1.39 5.97 23.40
C GLY A 158 0.03 6.04 22.71
N ARG A 159 0.06 6.28 21.39
CA ARG A 159 -1.13 6.35 20.54
C ARG A 159 -1.52 4.98 20.02
N GLN A 160 -2.82 4.78 19.81
CA GLN A 160 -3.34 3.57 19.16
C GLN A 160 -3.29 3.67 17.62
N TRP A 161 -3.37 4.88 17.07
CA TRP A 161 -3.41 5.18 15.64
C TRP A 161 -2.38 6.25 15.29
N LEU A 162 -1.95 6.30 14.03
CA LEU A 162 -0.93 7.23 13.55
C LEU A 162 -1.37 8.69 13.64
N VAL A 163 -2.66 8.96 13.45
CA VAL A 163 -3.26 10.30 13.51
C VAL A 163 -4.64 10.23 14.17
N GLY A 164 -5.07 11.31 14.84
CA GLY A 164 -6.32 11.32 15.61
C GLY A 164 -6.39 10.27 16.72
N ASP A 165 -7.63 9.91 17.02
CA ASP A 165 -8.08 8.91 18.01
C ASP A 165 -8.80 7.71 17.36
N ALA A 166 -8.95 7.70 16.03
CA ALA A 166 -9.59 6.65 15.24
C ALA A 166 -8.70 6.20 14.08
N MET A 167 -8.98 5.00 13.55
CA MET A 167 -8.27 4.44 12.40
C MET A 167 -8.40 5.34 11.17
N SER A 168 -7.28 5.60 10.50
CA SER A 168 -7.19 6.37 9.27
C SER A 168 -6.69 5.52 8.09
N TYR A 169 -6.75 6.09 6.88
CA TYR A 169 -6.17 5.45 5.69
C TYR A 169 -4.65 5.24 5.78
N ALA A 170 -3.96 6.02 6.62
CA ALA A 170 -2.53 5.85 6.85
C ALA A 170 -2.26 4.57 7.67
N ASP A 171 -3.12 4.25 8.65
CA ASP A 171 -3.02 3.02 9.44
C ASP A 171 -3.25 1.79 8.55
N LEU A 172 -4.27 1.83 7.68
CA LEU A 172 -4.56 0.80 6.68
C LEU A 172 -3.38 0.58 5.72
N SER A 173 -2.75 1.67 5.28
CA SER A 173 -1.59 1.59 4.38
C SER A 173 -0.34 1.08 5.08
N LEU A 174 -0.12 1.43 6.35
CA LEU A 174 0.97 0.90 7.16
C LEU A 174 0.78 -0.61 7.38
N PHE A 175 -0.43 -1.05 7.72
CA PHE A 175 -0.78 -2.46 7.80
C PHE A 175 -0.41 -3.20 6.49
N GLN A 176 -0.83 -2.68 5.33
CA GLN A 176 -0.50 -3.30 4.04
C GLN A 176 1.01 -3.34 3.76
N LEU A 177 1.73 -2.27 4.11
CA LEU A 177 3.18 -2.21 4.00
C LEU A 177 3.83 -3.32 4.84
N LEU A 178 3.41 -3.50 6.09
CA LEU A 178 3.98 -4.54 6.97
C LEU A 178 3.70 -5.95 6.45
N CYS A 179 2.48 -6.24 5.98
CA CYS A 179 2.18 -7.52 5.32
C CYS A 179 3.09 -7.77 4.11
N GLY A 180 3.35 -6.72 3.33
CA GLY A 180 4.23 -6.80 2.17
C GLY A 180 5.70 -7.02 2.54
N LEU A 181 6.19 -6.34 3.57
CA LEU A 181 7.55 -6.52 4.09
C LEU A 181 7.74 -7.93 4.64
N GLU A 182 6.77 -8.45 5.40
CA GLU A 182 6.79 -9.82 5.91
C GLU A 182 6.81 -10.86 4.77
N HIS A 183 6.10 -10.60 3.68
CA HIS A 183 6.12 -11.47 2.51
C HIS A 183 7.46 -11.41 1.74
N ALA A 184 7.96 -10.20 1.45
CA ALA A 184 9.11 -9.98 0.59
C ALA A 184 10.45 -10.29 1.29
N PHE A 185 10.57 -9.92 2.57
CA PHE A 185 11.77 -10.04 3.38
C PHE A 185 11.47 -10.69 4.75
N PRO A 186 10.93 -11.92 4.79
CA PRO A 186 10.48 -12.54 6.03
C PRO A 186 11.56 -12.58 7.12
N LYS A 187 12.83 -12.82 6.76
CA LYS A 187 13.92 -12.92 7.74
C LYS A 187 14.32 -11.54 8.26
N ALA A 188 14.56 -10.58 7.38
CA ALA A 188 14.90 -9.23 7.80
C ALA A 188 13.77 -8.58 8.59
N TYR A 189 12.52 -8.77 8.16
CA TYR A 189 11.36 -8.29 8.89
C TYR A 189 11.24 -8.92 10.28
N ALA A 190 11.42 -10.25 10.41
CA ALA A 190 11.42 -10.92 11.69
C ALA A 190 12.52 -10.39 12.64
N ARG A 191 13.73 -10.12 12.12
CA ARG A 191 14.83 -9.53 12.88
C ARG A 191 14.51 -8.12 13.38
N THR A 192 13.89 -7.28 12.55
CA THR A 192 13.70 -5.85 12.88
C THR A 192 12.39 -5.56 13.60
N ARG A 193 11.33 -6.36 13.41
CA ARG A 193 9.99 -6.02 13.94
C ARG A 193 9.94 -5.98 15.48
N GLY A 194 10.84 -6.68 16.16
CA GLY A 194 10.95 -6.68 17.62
C GLY A 194 11.30 -5.32 18.23
N SER A 195 11.91 -4.41 17.46
CA SER A 195 12.19 -3.04 17.91
C SER A 195 11.07 -2.04 17.57
N ALA A 196 9.95 -2.50 16.99
CA ALA A 196 8.80 -1.67 16.65
C ALA A 196 7.46 -2.31 17.12
N PRO A 197 7.32 -2.64 18.42
CA PRO A 197 6.15 -3.37 18.92
C PRO A 197 4.83 -2.62 18.76
N ARG A 198 4.79 -1.28 18.85
CA ARG A 198 3.54 -0.52 18.66
C ARG A 198 3.11 -0.51 17.21
N THR A 199 4.07 -0.43 16.30
CA THR A 199 3.88 -0.51 14.85
C THR A 199 3.29 -1.87 14.46
N VAL A 200 3.84 -2.97 15.01
CA VAL A 200 3.28 -4.31 14.83
C VAL A 200 1.87 -4.40 15.44
N GLY A 201 1.69 -3.90 16.66
CA GLY A 201 0.38 -3.90 17.33
C GLY A 201 -0.67 -3.05 16.58
N LEU A 202 -0.27 -2.00 15.87
CA LEU A 202 -1.17 -1.24 14.99
C LEU A 202 -1.67 -2.11 13.84
N ALA A 203 -0.79 -2.84 13.17
CA ALA A 203 -1.18 -3.75 12.11
C ALA A 203 -2.14 -4.85 12.60
N GLU A 204 -1.90 -5.38 13.79
CA GLU A 204 -2.81 -6.35 14.44
C GLU A 204 -4.20 -5.72 14.72
N ARG A 205 -4.24 -4.49 15.25
CA ARG A 205 -5.49 -3.76 15.46
C ARG A 205 -6.24 -3.51 14.16
N VAL A 206 -5.56 -3.10 13.10
CA VAL A 206 -6.15 -2.91 11.76
C VAL A 206 -6.74 -4.22 11.25
N ALA A 207 -6.01 -5.33 11.34
CA ALA A 207 -6.46 -6.64 10.88
C ALA A 207 -7.70 -7.15 11.65
N ALA A 208 -7.88 -6.71 12.90
CA ALA A 208 -9.01 -7.09 13.75
C ALA A 208 -10.27 -6.22 13.53
N VAL A 209 -10.19 -5.12 12.78
CA VAL A 209 -11.38 -4.33 12.41
C VAL A 209 -12.29 -5.20 11.55
N GLU A 210 -13.56 -5.34 11.92
CA GLU A 210 -14.51 -6.29 11.33
C GLU A 210 -14.55 -6.23 9.79
N SER A 211 -14.71 -5.03 9.22
CA SER A 211 -14.75 -4.83 7.77
C SER A 211 -13.43 -5.20 7.07
N VAL A 212 -12.30 -4.96 7.73
CA VAL A 212 -10.98 -5.37 7.23
C VAL A 212 -10.83 -6.88 7.31
N ALA A 213 -11.16 -7.51 8.44
CA ALA A 213 -11.11 -8.95 8.62
C ALA A 213 -11.98 -9.70 7.59
N GLU A 214 -13.21 -9.21 7.36
CA GLU A 214 -14.11 -9.73 6.31
C GLU A 214 -13.46 -9.64 4.92
N TYR A 215 -12.87 -8.50 4.58
CA TYR A 215 -12.18 -8.33 3.31
C TYR A 215 -10.99 -9.28 3.16
N LEU A 216 -10.15 -9.39 4.20
CA LEU A 216 -8.97 -10.25 4.21
C LEU A 216 -9.32 -11.73 4.04
N ALA A 217 -10.48 -12.17 4.54
CA ALA A 217 -10.98 -13.54 4.37
C ALA A 217 -11.71 -13.76 3.02
N SER A 218 -12.00 -12.71 2.27
CA SER A 218 -12.78 -12.78 1.04
C SER A 218 -11.91 -13.08 -0.20
N PRO A 219 -12.48 -13.63 -1.29
CA PRO A 219 -11.78 -13.76 -2.57
C PRO A 219 -11.45 -12.40 -3.23
N ARG A 220 -11.93 -11.28 -2.66
CA ARG A 220 -11.53 -9.95 -3.12
C ARG A 220 -10.09 -9.60 -2.71
N ARG A 221 -9.57 -10.17 -1.62
CA ARG A 221 -8.16 -10.02 -1.24
C ARG A 221 -7.28 -10.88 -2.15
N ILE A 222 -6.58 -10.24 -3.09
CA ILE A 222 -5.61 -10.90 -3.98
C ILE A 222 -4.39 -11.33 -3.16
N GLY A 223 -3.85 -12.54 -3.35
CA GLY A 223 -2.61 -12.96 -2.69
C GLY A 223 -1.35 -12.27 -3.23
N PHE A 224 -0.28 -12.20 -2.42
CA PHE A 224 1.04 -11.79 -2.92
C PHE A 224 1.55 -12.77 -4.00
N ASN A 225 2.30 -12.24 -4.97
CA ASN A 225 2.83 -13.03 -6.09
C ASN A 225 4.12 -12.42 -6.66
N ALA A 226 4.72 -13.12 -7.63
CA ALA A 226 6.01 -12.77 -8.24
C ALA A 226 5.98 -11.55 -9.19
N HIS A 227 4.83 -10.92 -9.41
CA HIS A 227 4.68 -9.83 -10.38
C HIS A 227 4.36 -8.47 -9.72
N GLY A 228 4.14 -8.46 -8.40
CA GLY A 228 3.80 -7.27 -7.63
C GLY A 228 5.01 -6.43 -7.18
N ILE A 229 4.76 -5.56 -6.20
CA ILE A 229 5.77 -4.72 -5.53
C ILE A 229 6.55 -5.56 -4.51
N PHE A 230 5.84 -6.31 -3.68
CA PHE A 230 6.41 -7.15 -2.63
C PHE A 230 6.69 -8.52 -3.23
N ARG A 231 7.88 -8.70 -3.82
CA ARG A 231 8.32 -9.96 -4.42
C ARG A 231 9.28 -10.67 -3.46
N ARG A 232 9.02 -11.95 -3.21
CA ARG A 232 9.91 -12.79 -2.40
C ARG A 232 11.01 -13.39 -3.27
N TYR A 233 12.23 -12.89 -3.10
CA TYR A 233 13.44 -13.49 -3.66
C TYR A 233 14.37 -13.86 -2.50
N GLU A 234 14.68 -15.14 -2.33
CA GLU A 234 15.60 -15.60 -1.27
C GLU A 234 16.95 -14.88 -1.33
N ALA A 235 17.47 -14.66 -2.53
CA ALA A 235 18.73 -13.95 -2.76
C ALA A 235 18.71 -12.46 -2.37
N LEU A 236 17.53 -11.88 -2.10
CA LEU A 236 17.35 -10.48 -1.69
C LEU A 236 16.96 -10.34 -0.22
N ASP A 237 16.82 -11.43 0.53
CA ASP A 237 16.59 -11.39 1.97
C ASP A 237 17.90 -11.69 2.74
N ASP A 238 17.83 -11.78 4.06
CA ASP A 238 18.98 -12.19 4.87
C ASP A 238 19.34 -13.67 4.66
N ASP A 239 20.61 -13.99 4.93
CA ASP A 239 21.07 -15.36 4.96
C ASP A 239 20.43 -16.15 6.12
N ALA A 240 20.48 -17.48 6.04
CA ALA A 240 19.94 -18.37 7.07
C ALA A 240 20.81 -18.38 8.33
#